data_AF-A0A6B2LN91-F1
#
_entry.id   AF-A0A6B2LN91-F1
#
_cell.length_a   1.000
_cell.length_b   1.000
_cell.length_c   1.000
_cell.angle_alpha   90.00
_cell.angle_beta   90.00
_cell.angle_gamma   90.00
#
_symmetry.space_group_name_H-M   'P 1'
#
loop_
_entity.id
_entity.type
_entity.pdbx_description
1 polymer ?
#
loop_
_entity_poly.entity_id
_entity_poly.type
_entity_poly.pdbx_seq_one_letter_code
_entity_poly.pdbx_strand_id
1 'polypeptide(L)'
;MVFWLLISSLVVIWDFSFVLLRPRSLTGDISWIWEPYKLYVTIDKLYGDMEDSFVVGQAYMNIVETCINFSALFMHIRGDPSSVILALVGLSFTFSKTVLYFVLDLVCGFCQTNHNDAYHFYLYYFLPNSLWLIHTLAGVIVLGKKLISLQQPKQKAN
;
A
#
# COMPACT_ATOMS: atom_id res chain seq x y z
N MET A 1 1.55 -4.25 -14.53
CA MET A 1 1.11 -3.09 -13.73
C MET A 1 -0.36 -3.18 -13.34
N VAL A 2 -1.29 -3.42 -14.27
CA VAL A 2 -2.72 -3.61 -13.94
C VAL A 2 -2.94 -4.72 -12.90
N PHE A 3 -2.32 -5.89 -13.10
CA PHE A 3 -2.38 -6.98 -12.13
C PHE A 3 -1.90 -6.58 -10.73
N TRP A 4 -0.72 -5.93 -10.65
CA TRP A 4 -0.18 -5.43 -9.40
C TRP A 4 -1.15 -4.46 -8.73
N LEU A 5 -1.65 -3.46 -9.46
CA LEU A 5 -2.57 -2.44 -8.96
C LEU A 5 -3.86 -3.05 -8.41
N LEU A 6 -4.39 -4.10 -9.06
CA LEU A 6 -5.57 -4.83 -8.59
C LEU A 6 -5.28 -5.59 -7.29
N ILE A 7 -4.26 -6.46 -7.30
CA ILE A 7 -3.95 -7.30 -6.15
C ILE A 7 -3.52 -6.45 -4.94
N SER A 8 -2.68 -5.44 -5.15
CA SER A 8 -2.25 -4.54 -4.07
C SER A 8 -3.43 -3.79 -3.48
N SER A 9 -4.40 -3.34 -4.30
CA SER A 9 -5.59 -2.64 -3.78
C SER A 9 -6.49 -3.56 -2.96
N LEU A 10 -6.61 -4.85 -3.32
CA LEU A 10 -7.35 -5.82 -2.50
C LEU A 10 -6.66 -6.09 -1.17
N VAL A 11 -5.32 -6.20 -1.16
CA VAL A 11 -4.55 -6.35 0.09
C VAL A 11 -4.68 -5.10 0.95
N VAL A 12 -4.64 -3.90 0.36
CA VAL A 12 -4.84 -2.64 1.09
C VAL A 12 -6.25 -2.55 1.68
N ILE A 13 -7.29 -3.04 0.97
CA ILE A 13 -8.64 -3.17 1.54
C ILE A 13 -8.65 -4.06 2.78
N TRP A 14 -8.03 -5.23 2.68
CA TRP A 14 -7.93 -6.15 3.80
C TRP A 14 -7.16 -5.53 4.98
N ASP A 15 -6.10 -4.78 4.71
CA ASP A 15 -5.28 -4.08 5.70
C ASP A 15 -6.02 -2.93 6.40
N PHE A 16 -6.62 -1.98 5.66
CA PHE A 16 -7.31 -0.87 6.32
C PHE A 16 -8.58 -1.35 7.04
N SER A 17 -9.24 -2.40 6.54
CA SER A 17 -10.42 -2.96 7.21
C SER A 17 -10.05 -3.67 8.51
N PHE A 18 -8.87 -4.29 8.59
CA PHE A 18 -8.32 -4.75 9.87
C PHE A 18 -8.29 -3.58 10.85
N VAL A 19 -7.60 -2.49 10.50
CA VAL A 19 -7.36 -1.34 11.41
C VAL A 19 -8.67 -0.69 11.86
N LEU A 20 -9.59 -0.42 10.93
CA LEU A 20 -10.83 0.31 11.20
C LEU A 20 -11.90 -0.53 11.93
N LEU A 21 -11.81 -1.86 11.85
CA LEU A 21 -12.75 -2.77 12.53
C LEU A 21 -12.24 -3.24 13.89
N ARG A 22 -11.09 -2.75 14.37
CA ARG A 22 -10.62 -3.07 15.73
C ARG A 22 -11.61 -2.49 16.76
N PRO A 23 -11.88 -3.18 17.88
CA PRO A 23 -11.21 -4.41 18.35
C PRO A 23 -11.79 -5.71 17.75
N ARG A 24 -12.89 -5.66 16.98
CA ARG A 24 -13.56 -6.88 16.48
C ARG A 24 -12.67 -7.70 15.55
N SER A 25 -11.89 -7.04 14.69
CA SER A 25 -10.89 -7.65 13.81
C SER A 25 -9.62 -8.12 14.54
N LEU A 26 -9.32 -7.59 15.72
CA LEU A 26 -8.11 -7.91 16.49
C LEU A 26 -8.35 -9.09 17.44
N THR A 27 -9.34 -8.96 18.33
CA THR A 27 -9.63 -9.95 19.38
C THR A 27 -11.10 -10.37 19.45
N GLY A 28 -11.96 -9.83 18.59
CA GLY A 28 -13.40 -10.10 18.62
C GLY A 28 -13.88 -11.21 17.69
N ASP A 29 -15.17 -11.14 17.40
CA ASP A 29 -15.97 -12.17 16.70
C ASP A 29 -15.58 -12.39 15.23
N ILE A 30 -14.96 -11.40 14.60
CA ILE A 30 -14.52 -11.46 13.19
C ILE A 30 -13.00 -11.59 13.04
N SER A 31 -12.26 -11.74 14.14
CA SER A 31 -10.79 -11.78 14.14
C SER A 31 -10.18 -12.89 13.26
N TRP A 32 -10.92 -13.97 13.05
CA TRP A 32 -10.51 -15.09 12.20
C TRP A 32 -10.30 -14.71 10.71
N ILE A 33 -10.89 -13.61 10.24
CA ILE A 33 -10.66 -13.09 8.87
C ILE A 33 -9.25 -12.48 8.74
N TRP A 34 -8.67 -12.04 9.85
CA TRP A 34 -7.35 -11.40 9.94
C TRP A 34 -6.38 -12.23 10.79
N GLU A 35 -6.52 -13.56 10.78
CA GLU A 35 -5.67 -14.46 11.56
C GLU A 35 -4.16 -14.16 11.46
N PRO A 36 -3.58 -13.83 10.28
CA PRO A 36 -2.17 -13.47 10.18
C PRO A 36 -1.77 -12.22 10.99
N TYR A 37 -2.71 -11.30 11.24
CA TYR A 37 -2.46 -10.11 12.04
C TYR A 37 -2.20 -10.44 13.52
N LYS A 38 -2.65 -11.59 14.03
CA LYS A 38 -2.31 -12.02 15.41
C LYS A 38 -0.81 -12.15 15.60
N LEU A 39 -0.08 -12.59 14.57
CA LEU A 39 1.38 -12.56 14.56
C LEU A 39 1.87 -11.15 14.24
N TYR A 40 1.33 -10.51 13.20
CA TYR A 40 1.85 -9.22 12.72
C TYR A 40 1.84 -8.10 13.77
N VAL A 41 0.80 -8.00 14.61
CA VAL A 41 0.75 -7.00 15.70
C VAL A 41 1.82 -7.20 16.77
N THR A 42 2.40 -8.40 16.85
CA THR A 42 3.55 -8.67 17.72
C THR A 42 4.87 -8.23 17.07
N ILE A 43 4.90 -8.14 15.75
CA ILE A 43 6.05 -7.64 14.98
C ILE A 43 6.03 -6.12 14.93
N ASP A 44 4.93 -5.54 14.43
CA ASP A 44 4.72 -4.11 14.39
C ASP A 44 3.61 -3.72 15.37
N LYS A 45 4.03 -3.16 16.51
CA LYS A 45 3.12 -2.78 17.58
C LYS A 45 2.15 -1.67 17.18
N LEU A 46 2.44 -0.91 16.13
CA LEU A 46 1.55 0.13 15.62
C LEU A 46 0.17 -0.44 15.22
N TYR A 47 0.15 -1.66 14.68
CA TYR A 47 -1.09 -2.35 14.32
C TYR A 47 -1.87 -2.93 15.52
N GLY A 48 -1.22 -3.08 16.67
CA GLY A 48 -1.83 -3.50 17.93
C GLY A 48 -2.30 -2.32 18.80
N ASP A 49 -1.71 -1.15 18.61
CA ASP A 49 -2.02 0.06 19.39
C ASP A 49 -3.36 0.68 18.95
N MET A 50 -4.29 0.78 19.91
CA MET A 50 -5.63 1.33 19.72
C MET A 50 -5.71 2.82 20.09
N GLU A 51 -4.68 3.34 20.76
CA GLU A 51 -4.58 4.75 21.16
C GLU A 51 -3.76 5.56 20.14
N ASP A 52 -2.97 4.89 19.30
CA ASP A 52 -2.21 5.52 18.22
C ASP A 52 -3.13 5.98 17.06
N SER A 53 -3.14 7.29 16.83
CA SER A 53 -3.96 7.92 15.78
C SER A 53 -3.35 7.84 14.37
N PHE A 54 -2.05 7.58 14.26
CA PHE A 54 -1.34 7.56 12.98
C PHE A 54 -1.79 6.36 12.13
N VAL A 55 -1.88 5.16 12.71
CA VAL A 55 -2.33 3.96 11.97
C VAL A 55 -3.77 4.09 11.47
N VAL A 56 -4.63 4.75 12.26
CA VAL A 56 -6.01 5.04 11.87
C VAL A 56 -6.03 6.06 10.73
N GLY A 57 -5.22 7.12 10.82
CA GLY A 57 -5.07 8.09 9.72
C GLY A 57 -4.56 7.45 8.43
N GLN A 58 -3.58 6.56 8.53
CA GLN A 58 -3.09 5.73 7.42
C GLN A 58 -4.21 4.89 6.79
N ALA A 59 -5.07 4.27 7.60
CA ALA A 59 -6.21 3.50 7.10
C ALA A 59 -7.21 4.37 6.30
N TYR A 60 -7.46 5.62 6.70
CA TYR A 60 -8.28 6.54 5.91
C TYR A 60 -7.62 6.95 4.59
N MET A 61 -6.30 7.17 4.59
CA MET A 61 -5.55 7.43 3.36
C MET A 61 -5.60 6.22 2.41
N ASN A 62 -5.56 5.00 2.96
CA ASN A 62 -5.71 3.76 2.20
C ASN A 62 -7.07 3.65 1.50
N ILE A 63 -8.15 4.15 2.10
CA ILE A 63 -9.47 4.23 1.43
C ILE A 63 -9.38 5.13 0.20
N VAL A 64 -8.81 6.34 0.34
CA VAL A 64 -8.69 7.30 -0.77
C VAL A 64 -7.84 6.72 -1.90
N GLU A 65 -6.69 6.13 -1.56
CA GLU A 65 -5.79 5.46 -2.50
C GLU A 65 -6.51 4.32 -3.25
N THR A 66 -7.27 3.51 -2.53
CA THR A 66 -8.04 2.40 -3.08
C THR A 66 -9.08 2.90 -4.09
N CYS A 67 -9.83 3.96 -3.77
CA CYS A 67 -10.80 4.57 -4.69
C CYS A 67 -10.13 5.06 -5.99
N ILE A 68 -8.96 5.68 -5.89
CA ILE A 68 -8.18 6.14 -7.05
C ILE A 68 -7.73 4.94 -7.90
N ASN A 69 -7.19 3.90 -7.26
CA ASN A 69 -6.72 2.70 -7.95
C ASN A 69 -7.85 1.97 -8.69
N PHE A 70 -9.01 1.79 -8.06
CA PHE A 70 -10.17 1.17 -8.72
C PHE A 70 -10.73 2.04 -9.84
N SER A 71 -10.69 3.37 -9.70
CA SER A 71 -11.05 4.28 -10.79
C SER A 71 -10.10 4.12 -11.99
N ALA A 72 -8.80 4.03 -11.74
CA ALA A 72 -7.80 3.75 -12.77
C ALA A 72 -8.04 2.41 -13.47
N LEU A 73 -8.33 1.35 -12.70
CA LEU A 73 -8.64 0.01 -13.22
C LEU A 73 -9.91 0.01 -14.07
N PHE A 74 -10.98 0.67 -13.60
CA PHE A 74 -12.23 0.81 -14.34
C PHE A 74 -12.01 1.54 -15.68
N MET A 75 -11.28 2.63 -15.67
CA MET A 75 -10.93 3.38 -16.87
C MET A 75 -10.06 2.57 -17.83
N HIS A 76 -9.14 1.76 -17.29
CA HIS A 76 -8.32 0.86 -18.09
C HIS A 76 -9.19 -0.18 -18.83
N ILE A 77 -10.18 -0.77 -18.14
CA ILE A 77 -11.13 -1.74 -18.74
C ILE A 77 -11.94 -1.08 -19.87
N ARG A 78 -12.27 0.21 -19.74
CA ARG A 78 -12.96 0.99 -20.79
C ARG A 78 -12.05 1.44 -21.94
N GLY A 79 -10.76 1.16 -21.88
CA GLY A 79 -9.79 1.60 -22.87
C GLY A 79 -9.44 3.10 -22.80
N ASP A 80 -9.75 3.78 -21.69
CA ASP A 80 -9.45 5.20 -21.50
C ASP A 80 -7.95 5.40 -21.20
N PRO A 81 -7.20 6.15 -22.06
CA PRO A 81 -5.77 6.42 -21.84
C PRO A 81 -5.47 7.17 -20.54
N SER A 82 -6.43 7.93 -20.02
CA SER A 82 -6.31 8.71 -18.78
C SER A 82 -6.16 7.81 -17.54
N SER A 83 -6.50 6.52 -17.66
CA SER A 83 -6.21 5.50 -16.63
C SER A 83 -4.75 5.49 -16.17
N VAL A 84 -3.81 5.80 -17.09
CA VAL A 84 -2.37 5.87 -16.79
C VAL A 84 -2.07 6.97 -15.77
N ILE A 85 -2.76 8.12 -15.86
CA ILE A 85 -2.57 9.25 -14.96
C ILE A 85 -3.05 8.89 -13.55
N LEU A 86 -4.28 8.34 -13.43
CA LEU A 86 -4.82 7.94 -12.13
C LEU A 86 -3.99 6.83 -11.48
N ALA A 87 -3.53 5.85 -12.25
CA ALA A 87 -2.65 4.80 -11.74
C ALA A 87 -1.30 5.37 -11.26
N LEU A 88 -0.75 6.38 -11.95
CA LEU A 88 0.46 7.08 -11.50
C LEU A 88 0.24 7.81 -10.17
N VAL A 89 -0.89 8.51 -10.02
CA VAL A 89 -1.26 9.20 -8.78
C VAL A 89 -1.38 8.20 -7.62
N GLY A 90 -2.15 7.13 -7.82
CA GLY A 90 -2.36 6.10 -6.80
C GLY A 90 -1.05 5.46 -6.34
N LEU A 91 -0.19 5.04 -7.28
CA LEU A 91 1.12 4.46 -6.94
C LEU A 91 2.05 5.45 -6.23
N SER A 92 1.97 6.74 -6.56
CA SER A 92 2.78 7.78 -5.90
C SER A 92 2.33 8.02 -4.45
N PHE A 93 1.02 7.91 -4.19
CA PHE A 93 0.47 7.95 -2.84
C PHE A 93 0.92 6.73 -2.04
N THR A 94 0.82 5.53 -2.59
CA THR A 94 1.31 4.31 -1.94
C THR A 94 2.78 4.43 -1.59
N PHE A 95 3.62 4.85 -2.54
CA PHE A 95 5.06 5.01 -2.33
C PHE A 95 5.36 6.00 -1.20
N SER A 96 4.82 7.22 -1.29
CA SER A 96 5.07 8.27 -0.29
C SER A 96 4.62 7.88 1.11
N LYS A 97 3.46 7.22 1.18
CA LYS A 97 2.87 6.73 2.43
C LYS A 97 3.73 5.62 3.07
N THR A 98 4.19 4.65 2.28
CA THR A 98 5.08 3.59 2.78
C THR A 98 6.44 4.15 3.20
N VAL A 99 6.97 5.15 2.50
CA VAL A 99 8.18 5.88 2.93
C VAL A 99 7.94 6.55 4.28
N LEU A 100 6.82 7.26 4.44
CA LEU A 100 6.47 7.92 5.70
C LEU A 100 6.38 6.92 6.86
N TYR A 101 5.76 5.77 6.63
CA TYR A 101 5.64 4.69 7.62
C TYR A 101 7.03 4.22 8.12
N PHE A 102 7.98 3.95 7.21
CA PHE A 102 9.35 3.59 7.59
C PHE A 102 10.08 4.72 8.33
N VAL A 103 9.96 5.95 7.83
CA VAL A 103 10.65 7.10 8.40
C VAL A 103 10.17 7.38 9.81
N LEU A 104 8.88 7.21 10.11
CA LEU A 104 8.36 7.44 11.46
C LEU A 104 8.93 6.45 12.46
N ASP A 105 8.98 5.16 12.12
CA ASP A 105 9.59 4.16 12.99
C ASP A 105 11.10 4.44 13.15
N LEU A 106 11.81 4.80 12.06
CA LEU A 106 13.22 5.20 12.13
C LEU A 106 13.45 6.40 13.05
N VAL A 107 12.64 7.46 12.94
CA VAL A 107 12.80 8.71 13.69
C VAL A 107 12.53 8.52 15.19
N CYS A 108 11.63 7.61 15.56
CA CYS A 108 11.41 7.27 16.98
C CYS A 108 12.40 6.21 17.51
N GLY A 109 13.41 5.82 16.73
CA GLY A 109 14.41 4.81 17.14
C GLY A 109 13.88 3.38 17.08
N PHE A 110 13.09 3.08 16.06
CA PHE A 110 12.38 1.80 15.85
C PHE A 110 11.42 1.47 17.01
N CYS A 111 10.74 2.47 17.57
CA CYS A 111 9.89 2.30 18.75
C CYS A 111 8.80 1.22 18.57
N GLN A 112 8.35 0.97 17.34
CA GLN A 112 7.33 -0.02 17.04
C GLN A 112 7.89 -1.42 16.73
N THR A 113 9.18 -1.53 16.39
CA THR A 113 9.77 -2.76 15.84
C THR A 113 11.10 -3.21 16.46
N ASN A 114 11.74 -2.39 17.30
CA ASN A 114 13.06 -2.67 17.90
C ASN A 114 13.04 -3.85 18.88
N HIS A 115 11.86 -4.26 19.37
CA HIS A 115 11.75 -5.42 20.27
C HIS A 115 11.88 -6.77 19.54
N ASN A 116 11.88 -6.78 18.21
CA ASN A 116 12.00 -8.00 17.42
C ASN A 116 13.46 -8.46 17.32
N ASP A 117 13.66 -9.77 17.18
CA ASP A 117 14.95 -10.26 16.71
C ASP A 117 15.18 -9.92 15.23
N ALA A 118 16.43 -10.05 14.78
CA ALA A 118 16.81 -9.67 13.42
C ALA A 118 16.06 -10.47 12.33
N TYR A 119 15.71 -11.74 12.60
CA TYR A 119 15.03 -12.58 11.63
C TYR A 119 13.58 -12.13 11.44
N HIS A 120 12.84 -11.96 12.52
CA HIS A 120 11.45 -11.55 12.49
C HIS A 120 11.30 -10.11 11.97
N PHE A 121 12.19 -9.21 12.39
CA PHE A 121 12.26 -7.86 11.86
C PHE A 121 12.47 -7.87 10.34
N TYR A 122 13.45 -8.61 9.85
CA TYR A 122 13.75 -8.64 8.42
C TYR A 122 12.61 -9.27 7.60
N LEU A 123 12.13 -10.44 8.01
CA LEU A 123 11.19 -11.22 7.23
C LEU A 123 9.77 -10.63 7.22
N TYR A 124 9.29 -10.13 8.36
CA TYR A 124 7.89 -9.72 8.50
C TYR A 124 7.70 -8.20 8.38
N TYR A 125 8.69 -7.39 8.74
CA TYR A 125 8.59 -5.94 8.65
C TYR A 125 9.37 -5.38 7.45
N PHE A 126 10.68 -5.60 7.39
CA PHE A 126 11.53 -4.93 6.39
C PHE A 126 11.26 -5.42 4.96
N LEU A 127 11.27 -6.73 4.74
CA LEU A 127 11.14 -7.33 3.40
C LEU A 127 9.79 -7.01 2.73
N PRO A 128 8.62 -7.19 3.38
CA PRO A 128 7.33 -6.95 2.72
C PRO A 128 7.14 -5.47 2.38
N ASN A 129 7.48 -4.58 3.31
CA ASN A 129 7.39 -3.14 3.07
C ASN A 129 8.38 -2.66 1.99
N SER A 130 9.58 -3.25 1.93
CA SER A 130 10.55 -2.99 0.84
C SER A 130 10.03 -3.45 -0.53
N LEU A 131 9.38 -4.61 -0.60
CA LEU A 131 8.74 -5.07 -1.83
C LEU A 131 7.64 -4.10 -2.29
N TRP A 132 6.88 -3.53 -1.36
CA TRP A 132 5.88 -2.51 -1.65
C TRP A 132 6.49 -1.26 -2.28
N LEU A 133 7.60 -0.76 -1.73
CA LEU A 133 8.35 0.38 -2.27
C LEU A 133 8.89 0.12 -3.67
N ILE A 134 9.51 -1.05 -3.89
CA ILE A 134 10.12 -1.40 -5.17
C ILE A 134 9.05 -1.49 -6.27
N HIS A 135 7.93 -2.18 -6.01
CA HIS A 135 6.89 -2.36 -7.02
C HIS A 135 6.15 -1.06 -7.33
N THR A 136 5.90 -0.22 -6.33
CA THR A 136 5.27 1.08 -6.54
C THR A 136 6.18 2.02 -7.34
N LEU A 137 7.46 2.11 -6.99
CA LEU A 137 8.44 2.89 -7.74
C LEU A 137 8.62 2.38 -9.18
N ALA A 138 8.74 1.07 -9.37
CA ALA A 138 8.81 0.46 -10.69
C ALA A 138 7.55 0.77 -11.52
N GLY A 139 6.37 0.72 -10.90
CA GLY A 139 5.11 1.09 -11.53
C GLY A 139 5.07 2.56 -11.96
N VAL A 140 5.54 3.47 -11.11
CA VAL A 140 5.66 4.90 -11.45
C VAL A 140 6.57 5.09 -12.67
N ILE A 141 7.73 4.45 -12.70
CA ILE A 141 8.67 4.55 -13.83
C ILE A 141 8.05 4.00 -15.12
N VAL A 142 7.45 2.81 -15.06
CA VAL A 142 6.86 2.14 -16.24
C VAL A 142 5.68 2.92 -16.79
N LEU A 143 4.76 3.37 -15.93
CA LEU A 143 3.61 4.16 -16.36
C LEU A 143 4.00 5.57 -16.81
N GLY A 144 5.03 6.17 -16.21
CA GLY A 144 5.58 7.46 -16.65
C GLY A 144 6.14 7.39 -18.07
N LYS A 145 6.91 6.34 -18.39
CA LYS A 145 7.37 6.08 -19.77
C LYS A 145 6.19 5.88 -20.73
N LYS A 146 5.15 5.16 -20.30
CA LYS A 146 3.94 4.97 -21.10
C LYS A 146 3.20 6.29 -21.37
N LEU A 147 3.08 7.15 -20.37
CA LEU A 147 2.46 8.47 -20.51
C LEU A 147 3.17 9.31 -21.57
N ILE A 148 4.51 9.36 -21.53
CA ILE A 148 5.32 10.08 -22.52
C ILE A 148 5.10 9.50 -23.93
N SER A 149 5.07 8.17 -24.06
CA SER A 149 4.85 7.51 -25.37
C SER A 149 3.49 7.82 -25.99
N LEU A 150 2.46 8.05 -25.18
CA LEU A 150 1.12 8.41 -25.65
C LEU A 150 1.05 9.84 -26.22
N GLN A 151 1.99 10.71 -25.83
CA GLN A 151 2.06 12.09 -26.30
C GLN A 151 2.88 12.23 -27.59
N GLN A 152 3.67 11.22 -27.96
CA GLN A 152 4.44 11.27 -29.20
C GLN A 152 3.53 11.06 -30.41
N PRO A 153 3.62 11.92 -31.45
CA PRO A 153 2.86 11.72 -32.67
C PRO A 153 3.26 10.37 -33.28
N LYS A 154 2.27 9.55 -33.66
CA LYS A 154 2.52 8.29 -34.37
C LYS A 154 3.39 8.61 -35.60
N GLN A 155 4.66 8.17 -35.60
CA GLN A 155 5.48 8.21 -36.80
C GLN A 155 4.71 7.44 -37.88
N LYS A 156 4.30 8.14 -38.95
CA LYS A 156 3.70 7.50 -40.11
C LYS A 156 4.76 6.55 -40.66
N ALA A 157 4.47 5.25 -40.62
CA ALA A 157 5.24 4.26 -41.36
C ALA A 157 5.08 4.60 -42.85
N ASN A 158 6.20 4.93 -43.49
CA ASN A 158 6.30 5.05 -44.95
C ASN A 158 6.38 3.66 -45.57
#